data_AF-A0A7Y3NHJ6-F1
#
_entry.id   AF-A0A7Y3NHJ6-F1
#
_cell.length_a   1.000
_cell.length_b   1.000
_cell.length_c   1.000
_cell.angle_alpha   90.00
_cell.angle_beta   90.00
_cell.angle_gamma   90.00
#
_symmetry.space_group_name_H-M   'P 1'
#
loop_
_entity.id
_entity.type
_entity.pdbx_description
1 polymer ?
#
loop_
_entity_poly.entity_id
_entity_poly.type
_entity_poly.pdbx_seq_one_letter_code
_entity_poly.pdbx_strand_id
1 'polypeptide(L)'
;PDTEMFYDTGRDCSKGEACEGPSCGCGKWLEIWNDVFMQYNKTSEGKYELLPRPNVDTGMGVERTSTILQGKKSVYETELFLPVIQAVESASGLSYGRDAAHDTNIRIICDHVKTACFILGDDLGITPSNVGQGYVLRRLIRRAVRCGRKLGVMRPFLAVPAAAVLDIYQGVYDEVAGRREFIFEELAREEEKFLKTLEHGEHEFEKMLPNLLKNPKKEIPGRLAFKLYDTYGFPIEITEELAAENGLSVDRAGFDEAFLKHQELSKAGSDKTFKGGLADHSEMTTRLHTATHLMHKALQMVLGDHARQKGSNITPERLRFDFSHGEKMTDEQLRSVEQIVNEQIQRALPVTMTTMPITEAKGLGAMALFGEKYEDVVKVYRIGDFSLEVCGGPHVQNTSELGRFKILKEEASSAGVRRIRAVLEN
;
A
#
# COMPACT_ATOMS: atom_id res chain seq x y z
N PRO A 1 -1.07 0.59 -35.49
CA PRO A 1 -0.45 1.71 -36.25
C PRO A 1 -0.88 3.00 -35.58
N ASP A 2 -0.12 4.08 -35.70
CA ASP A 2 -0.43 5.37 -35.08
C ASP A 2 -0.03 6.54 -35.99
N THR A 3 -0.54 7.72 -35.66
CA THR A 3 -0.06 9.00 -36.19
C THR A 3 0.01 10.01 -35.06
N GLU A 4 1.07 10.81 -35.05
CA GLU A 4 1.37 11.74 -33.96
C GLU A 4 1.45 13.17 -34.49
N MET A 5 1.03 14.13 -33.67
CA MET A 5 1.08 15.56 -33.96
C MET A 5 2.10 16.24 -33.05
N PHE A 6 3.03 16.95 -33.66
CA PHE A 6 4.12 17.65 -32.97
C PHE A 6 4.03 19.16 -33.19
N TYR A 7 4.36 19.91 -32.13
CA TYR A 7 4.50 21.35 -32.16
C TYR A 7 6.00 21.73 -32.14
N ASP A 8 6.42 22.62 -33.04
CA ASP A 8 7.75 23.24 -32.98
C ASP A 8 7.76 24.30 -31.89
N THR A 9 8.48 24.02 -30.81
CA THR A 9 8.61 24.92 -29.65
C THR A 9 9.47 26.16 -29.93
N GLY A 10 10.09 26.25 -31.12
CA GLY A 10 11.01 27.31 -31.49
C GLY A 10 12.39 27.18 -30.82
N ARG A 11 12.67 26.09 -30.11
CA ARG A 11 13.99 25.81 -29.55
C ARG A 11 14.94 25.34 -30.64
N ASP A 12 16.18 25.78 -30.57
CA ASP A 12 17.25 25.26 -31.41
C ASP A 12 17.62 23.84 -31.01
N CYS A 13 17.86 22.99 -32.00
CA CYS A 13 18.39 21.66 -31.77
C CYS A 13 19.90 21.75 -31.55
N SER A 14 20.42 21.17 -30.47
CA SER A 14 21.87 21.09 -30.22
C SER A 14 22.63 20.32 -31.31
N LYS A 15 21.94 19.48 -32.10
CA LYS A 15 22.49 18.77 -33.26
C LYS A 15 22.47 19.61 -34.55
N GLY A 16 21.91 20.82 -34.55
CA GLY A 16 21.82 21.69 -35.73
C GLY A 16 21.15 20.99 -36.91
N GLU A 17 21.84 20.93 -38.05
CA GLU A 17 21.38 20.25 -39.27
C GLU A 17 21.21 18.72 -39.10
N ALA A 18 21.86 18.10 -38.11
CA ALA A 18 21.71 16.68 -37.79
C ALA A 18 20.51 16.41 -36.86
N CYS A 19 19.55 17.34 -36.78
CA CYS A 19 18.31 17.14 -36.04
C CYS A 19 17.45 16.06 -36.69
N GLU A 20 17.10 15.03 -35.93
CA GLU A 20 16.25 13.91 -36.35
C GLU A 20 14.74 14.24 -36.28
N GLY A 21 14.38 15.53 -36.32
CA GLY A 21 12.99 15.97 -36.24
C GLY A 21 12.34 15.55 -34.90
N PRO A 22 11.06 15.13 -34.92
CA PRO A 22 10.34 14.66 -33.74
C PRO A 22 11.01 13.54 -32.93
N SER A 23 11.82 12.70 -33.57
CA SER A 23 12.58 11.64 -32.87
C SER A 23 13.78 12.19 -32.08
N CYS A 24 14.16 13.45 -32.30
CA CYS A 24 15.27 14.08 -31.60
C CYS A 24 14.82 14.56 -30.21
N GLY A 25 15.30 13.91 -29.14
CA GLY A 25 15.06 14.30 -27.74
C GLY A 25 15.61 15.68 -27.31
N CYS A 26 15.87 16.59 -28.26
CA CYS A 26 16.34 17.94 -28.04
C CYS A 26 15.27 18.90 -27.50
N GLY A 27 14.00 18.48 -27.49
CA GLY A 27 12.87 19.31 -27.03
C GLY A 27 12.43 20.39 -28.00
N LYS A 28 12.95 20.41 -29.24
CA LYS A 28 12.43 21.26 -30.32
C LYS A 28 10.99 20.87 -30.67
N TRP A 29 10.74 19.58 -30.81
CA TRP A 29 9.42 19.04 -31.14
C TRP A 29 8.76 18.51 -29.87
N LEU A 30 7.56 19.00 -29.57
CA LEU A 30 6.74 18.53 -28.47
C LEU A 30 5.50 17.83 -29.02
N GLU A 31 5.34 16.55 -28.70
CA GLU A 31 4.11 15.80 -29.02
C GLU A 31 2.94 16.37 -28.23
N ILE A 32 1.85 16.71 -28.92
CA ILE A 32 0.63 17.27 -28.30
C ILE A 32 -0.58 16.35 -28.43
N TRP A 33 -0.59 15.47 -29.42
CA TRP A 33 -1.70 14.60 -29.73
C TRP A 33 -1.21 13.35 -30.46
N ASN A 34 -1.77 12.20 -30.12
CA ASN A 34 -1.57 10.93 -30.81
C ASN A 34 -2.91 10.28 -31.18
N ASP A 35 -2.99 9.67 -32.37
CA ASP A 35 -4.11 8.88 -32.88
C ASP A 35 -3.65 7.43 -33.13
N VAL A 36 -4.03 6.50 -32.25
CA VAL A 36 -3.72 5.08 -32.34
C VAL A 36 -4.84 4.35 -33.07
N PHE A 37 -4.52 3.75 -34.21
CA PHE A 37 -5.41 2.88 -34.96
C PHE A 37 -5.38 1.47 -34.37
N MET A 38 -6.27 1.23 -33.40
CA MET A 38 -6.41 -0.06 -32.72
C MET A 38 -6.98 -1.12 -33.67
N GLN A 39 -6.15 -2.10 -34.00
CA GLN A 39 -6.48 -3.16 -34.97
C GLN A 39 -6.34 -4.57 -34.40
N TYR A 40 -5.63 -4.75 -33.29
CA TYR A 40 -5.30 -6.06 -32.76
C TYR A 40 -5.70 -6.22 -31.29
N ASN A 41 -6.21 -7.39 -30.94
CA ASN A 41 -6.39 -7.86 -29.58
C ASN A 41 -5.25 -8.82 -29.23
N LYS A 42 -4.60 -8.60 -28.08
CA LYS A 42 -3.58 -9.53 -27.56
C LYS A 42 -4.26 -10.58 -26.69
N THR A 43 -4.21 -11.82 -27.13
CA THR A 43 -4.76 -12.97 -26.39
C THR A 43 -3.90 -13.33 -25.17
N SER A 44 -4.44 -14.10 -24.24
CA SER A 44 -3.71 -14.64 -23.08
C SER A 44 -2.52 -15.52 -23.47
N GLU A 45 -2.57 -16.15 -24.65
CA GLU A 45 -1.47 -16.92 -25.25
C GLU A 45 -0.38 -16.02 -25.88
N GLY A 46 -0.56 -14.70 -25.87
CA GLY A 46 0.37 -13.73 -26.45
C GLY A 46 0.24 -13.53 -27.96
N LYS A 47 -0.73 -14.17 -28.62
CA LYS A 47 -1.01 -13.95 -30.05
C LYS A 47 -1.79 -12.65 -30.25
N TYR A 48 -1.54 -11.99 -31.39
CA TYR A 48 -2.28 -10.81 -31.82
C TYR A 48 -3.29 -11.20 -32.90
N GLU A 49 -4.56 -10.98 -32.64
CA GLU A 49 -5.68 -11.26 -33.55
C GLU A 49 -6.38 -9.97 -33.94
N LEU A 50 -6.97 -9.91 -35.13
CA LEU A 50 -7.68 -8.70 -35.56
C LEU A 50 -8.89 -8.43 -34.66
N LEU A 51 -9.07 -7.17 -34.27
CA LEU A 51 -10.27 -6.73 -33.56
C LEU A 51 -11.49 -6.89 -34.48
N PRO A 52 -12.61 -7.46 -33.98
CA PRO A 52 -13.86 -7.52 -34.73
C PRO A 52 -14.37 -6.14 -35.16
N ARG A 53 -14.01 -5.10 -34.39
CA ARG A 53 -14.29 -3.70 -34.67
C ARG A 53 -13.04 -2.88 -34.39
N PRO A 54 -12.26 -2.53 -35.42
CA PRO A 54 -11.18 -1.56 -35.28
C PRO A 54 -11.72 -0.19 -34.87
N ASN A 55 -10.92 0.58 -34.15
CA ASN A 55 -11.25 1.94 -33.75
C ASN A 55 -10.00 2.84 -33.77
N VAL A 56 -10.23 4.14 -33.70
CA VAL A 56 -9.18 5.12 -33.44
C VAL A 56 -9.28 5.49 -31.97
N ASP A 57 -8.18 5.36 -31.25
CA ASP A 57 -8.00 5.85 -29.89
C ASP A 57 -7.12 7.10 -29.94
N THR A 58 -7.65 8.22 -29.50
CA THR A 58 -7.03 9.54 -29.68
C THR A 58 -6.78 10.15 -28.32
N GLY A 59 -5.57 10.69 -28.09
CA GLY A 59 -5.22 11.37 -26.85
C GLY A 59 -4.51 12.69 -27.13
N MET A 60 -5.17 13.80 -26.77
CA MET A 60 -4.56 15.14 -26.76
C MET A 60 -4.20 15.55 -25.32
N GLY A 61 -2.94 15.90 -25.08
CA GLY A 61 -2.50 16.34 -23.76
C GLY A 61 -2.99 17.75 -23.45
N VAL A 62 -4.00 17.90 -22.59
CA VAL A 62 -4.59 19.21 -22.24
C VAL A 62 -3.54 20.17 -21.66
N GLU A 63 -2.72 19.71 -20.71
CA GLU A 63 -1.66 20.54 -20.10
C GLU A 63 -0.63 21.01 -21.13
N ARG A 64 -0.21 20.11 -22.05
CA ARG A 64 0.75 20.46 -23.11
C ARG A 64 0.15 21.44 -24.11
N THR A 65 -1.10 21.19 -24.50
CA THR A 65 -1.84 22.05 -25.43
C THR A 65 -2.04 23.44 -24.84
N SER A 66 -2.49 23.52 -23.58
CA SER A 66 -2.63 24.78 -22.85
C SER A 66 -1.30 25.55 -22.74
N THR A 67 -0.20 24.85 -22.43
CA THR A 67 1.14 25.43 -22.38
C THR A 67 1.50 26.13 -23.70
N ILE A 68 1.26 25.47 -24.83
CA ILE A 68 1.56 26.00 -26.15
C ILE A 68 0.66 27.19 -26.49
N LEU A 69 -0.65 27.07 -26.29
CA LEU A 69 -1.61 28.13 -26.59
C LEU A 69 -1.34 29.41 -25.78
N GLN A 70 -0.78 29.27 -24.59
CA GLN A 70 -0.38 30.38 -23.74
C GLN A 70 1.04 30.91 -24.02
N GLY A 71 1.78 30.32 -24.97
CA GLY A 71 3.16 30.67 -25.27
C GLY A 71 4.14 30.39 -24.12
N LYS A 72 3.79 29.46 -23.22
CA LYS A 72 4.63 29.05 -22.09
C LYS A 72 5.65 28.01 -22.51
N LYS A 73 6.74 27.88 -21.76
CA LYS A 73 7.84 26.94 -22.09
C LYS A 73 7.70 25.60 -21.36
N SER A 74 6.76 25.52 -20.42
CA SER A 74 6.60 24.39 -19.51
C SER A 74 5.19 24.36 -18.93
N VAL A 75 4.65 23.15 -18.71
CA VAL A 75 3.35 22.96 -18.04
C VAL A 75 3.31 23.60 -16.65
N TYR A 76 4.47 23.67 -15.99
CA TYR A 76 4.65 24.26 -14.67
C TYR A 76 4.56 25.80 -14.66
N GLU A 77 4.46 26.45 -15.83
CA GLU A 77 4.26 27.90 -15.96
C GLU A 77 2.78 28.27 -16.19
N THR A 78 1.88 27.27 -16.18
CA THR A 78 0.43 27.46 -16.36
C THR A 78 -0.29 27.60 -15.02
N GLU A 79 -1.49 28.15 -15.06
CA GLU A 79 -2.43 28.27 -13.96
C GLU A 79 -2.76 26.93 -13.28
N LEU A 80 -2.55 25.81 -13.97
CA LEU A 80 -2.76 24.46 -13.44
C LEU A 80 -1.71 24.05 -12.40
N PHE A 81 -0.56 24.74 -12.36
CA PHE A 81 0.54 24.41 -11.47
C PHE A 81 1.07 25.60 -10.67
N LEU A 82 0.95 26.85 -11.16
CA LEU A 82 1.48 28.03 -10.46
C LEU A 82 0.99 28.16 -9.00
N PRO A 83 -0.31 28.00 -8.68
CA PRO A 83 -0.76 28.08 -7.28
C PRO A 83 -0.19 26.96 -6.40
N VAL A 84 -0.01 25.76 -6.97
CA VAL A 84 0.58 24.61 -6.27
C VAL A 84 2.07 24.84 -6.02
N ILE A 85 2.79 25.40 -6.99
CA ILE A 85 4.19 25.80 -6.84
C ILE A 85 4.32 26.83 -5.72
N GLN A 86 3.50 27.88 -5.72
CA GLN A 86 3.50 28.91 -4.68
C GLN A 86 3.24 28.33 -3.28
N ALA A 87 2.36 27.34 -3.18
CA ALA A 87 2.13 26.61 -1.93
C ALA A 87 3.39 25.85 -1.46
N VAL A 88 4.14 25.24 -2.37
CA VAL A 88 5.42 24.58 -2.06
C VAL A 88 6.51 25.59 -1.70
N GLU A 89 6.58 26.73 -2.39
CA GLU A 89 7.50 27.83 -2.07
C GLU A 89 7.21 28.36 -0.66
N SER A 90 5.94 28.55 -0.30
CA SER A 90 5.54 28.97 1.04
C SER A 90 5.88 27.95 2.13
N ALA A 91 5.86 26.65 1.80
CA ALA A 91 6.21 25.59 2.75
C ALA A 91 7.72 25.44 2.94
N SER A 92 8.51 25.64 1.88
CA SER A 92 9.96 25.45 1.86
C SER A 92 10.77 26.72 2.13
N GLY A 93 10.21 27.90 1.88
CA GLY A 93 10.94 29.17 1.88
C GLY A 93 11.87 29.36 0.67
N LEU A 94 11.83 28.45 -0.31
CA LEU A 94 12.63 28.51 -1.54
C LEU A 94 11.78 28.99 -2.71
N SER A 95 12.40 29.69 -3.66
CA SER A 95 11.73 30.20 -4.85
C SER A 95 12.02 29.35 -6.09
N TYR A 96 10.98 29.07 -6.86
CA TYR A 96 11.01 28.40 -8.14
C TYR A 96 11.62 29.30 -9.23
N GLY A 97 12.38 28.70 -10.16
CA GLY A 97 13.11 29.37 -11.23
C GLY A 97 14.47 29.93 -10.82
N ARG A 98 14.94 29.65 -9.59
CA ARG A 98 16.23 30.14 -9.07
C ARG A 98 17.34 29.09 -9.10
N ASP A 99 16.99 27.84 -8.85
CA ASP A 99 17.93 26.71 -8.81
C ASP A 99 17.30 25.48 -9.48
N ALA A 100 18.01 24.88 -10.42
CA ALA A 100 17.48 23.78 -11.23
C ALA A 100 17.19 22.51 -10.40
N ALA A 101 17.96 22.26 -9.35
CA ALA A 101 17.74 21.11 -8.48
C ALA A 101 16.51 21.35 -7.59
N HIS A 102 16.34 22.54 -7.03
CA HIS A 102 15.13 22.92 -6.30
C HIS A 102 13.90 22.86 -7.20
N ASP A 103 13.97 23.43 -8.40
CA ASP A 103 12.87 23.42 -9.38
C ASP A 103 12.42 22.01 -9.71
N THR A 104 13.38 21.08 -9.86
CA THR A 104 13.07 19.67 -10.11
C THR A 104 12.29 19.05 -8.96
N ASN A 105 12.71 19.28 -7.71
CA ASN A 105 12.00 18.75 -6.54
C ASN A 105 10.61 19.41 -6.37
N ILE A 106 10.49 20.72 -6.60
CA ILE A 106 9.21 21.45 -6.55
C ILE A 106 8.24 20.87 -7.58
N ARG A 107 8.68 20.64 -8.83
CA ARG A 107 7.87 20.04 -9.89
C ARG A 107 7.37 18.65 -9.53
N ILE A 108 8.24 17.80 -8.98
CA ILE A 108 7.88 16.45 -8.52
C ILE A 108 6.82 16.52 -7.42
N ILE A 109 6.97 17.42 -6.45
CA ILE A 109 5.97 17.60 -5.38
C ILE A 109 4.62 18.00 -5.99
N CYS A 110 4.60 19.00 -6.88
CA CYS A 110 3.35 19.50 -7.46
C CYS A 110 2.61 18.42 -8.24
N ASP A 111 3.32 17.68 -9.10
CA ASP A 111 2.75 16.59 -9.90
C ASP A 111 2.21 15.45 -9.03
N HIS A 112 2.99 15.03 -8.04
CA HIS A 112 2.62 13.89 -7.20
C HIS A 112 1.52 14.23 -6.20
N VAL A 113 1.49 15.46 -5.66
CA VAL A 113 0.39 15.93 -4.80
C VAL A 113 -0.90 16.06 -5.60
N LYS A 114 -0.85 16.64 -6.82
CA LYS A 114 -2.00 16.68 -7.72
C LYS A 114 -2.54 15.27 -7.95
N THR A 115 -1.68 14.35 -8.37
CA THR A 115 -2.07 12.95 -8.60
C THR A 115 -2.65 12.28 -7.35
N ALA A 116 -2.02 12.47 -6.19
CA ALA A 116 -2.50 11.89 -4.93
C ALA A 116 -3.89 12.42 -4.53
N CYS A 117 -4.16 13.72 -4.73
CA CYS A 117 -5.47 14.31 -4.45
C CYS A 117 -6.56 13.67 -5.32
N PHE A 118 -6.31 13.47 -6.62
CA PHE A 118 -7.26 12.82 -7.51
C PHE A 118 -7.49 11.34 -7.14
N ILE A 119 -6.44 10.57 -6.83
CA ILE A 119 -6.61 9.15 -6.43
C ILE A 119 -7.39 9.01 -5.11
N LEU A 120 -7.11 9.87 -4.13
CA LEU A 120 -7.80 9.87 -2.84
C LEU A 120 -9.25 10.39 -2.97
N GLY A 121 -9.45 11.40 -3.81
CA GLY A 121 -10.72 12.10 -3.98
C GLY A 121 -11.71 11.43 -4.94
N ASP A 122 -11.24 10.55 -5.82
CA ASP A 122 -12.11 9.77 -6.72
C ASP A 122 -13.06 8.86 -5.92
N ASP A 123 -14.14 8.40 -6.54
CA ASP A 123 -15.22 7.63 -5.93
C ASP A 123 -14.71 6.37 -5.22
N LEU A 124 -13.69 5.72 -5.78
CA LEU A 124 -13.05 4.54 -5.20
C LEU A 124 -12.31 4.83 -3.89
N GLY A 125 -11.89 6.09 -3.64
CA GLY A 125 -11.25 6.52 -2.40
C GLY A 125 -10.02 5.69 -2.01
N ILE A 126 -9.17 5.37 -2.99
CA ILE A 126 -8.05 4.46 -2.78
C ILE A 126 -7.08 5.07 -1.76
N THR A 127 -6.81 4.33 -0.67
CA THR A 127 -5.90 4.77 0.39
C THR A 127 -4.50 4.15 0.27
N PRO A 128 -3.46 4.78 0.86
CA PRO A 128 -2.09 4.27 0.84
C PRO A 128 -1.97 2.86 1.46
N SER A 129 -1.44 1.89 0.70
CA SER A 129 -1.34 0.48 1.11
C SER A 129 0.00 -0.16 0.70
N ASN A 130 0.23 -1.41 1.08
CA ASN A 130 1.42 -2.17 0.68
C ASN A 130 1.28 -2.87 -0.69
N VAL A 131 0.08 -2.88 -1.29
CA VAL A 131 -0.21 -3.69 -2.49
C VAL A 131 -1.12 -2.96 -3.48
N GLY A 132 -1.03 -3.32 -4.76
CA GLY A 132 -1.93 -2.84 -5.81
C GLY A 132 -1.94 -1.31 -5.94
N GLN A 133 -3.11 -0.73 -6.15
CA GLN A 133 -3.29 0.71 -6.36
C GLN A 133 -2.83 1.54 -5.15
N GLY A 134 -3.12 1.06 -3.93
CA GLY A 134 -2.69 1.74 -2.71
C GLY A 134 -1.16 1.80 -2.54
N TYR A 135 -0.43 0.81 -3.08
CA TYR A 135 1.04 0.87 -3.13
C TYR A 135 1.55 1.98 -4.05
N VAL A 136 0.91 2.16 -5.21
CA VAL A 136 1.26 3.23 -6.16
C VAL A 136 1.02 4.60 -5.53
N LEU A 137 -0.16 4.81 -4.92
CA LEU A 137 -0.47 6.06 -4.21
C LEU A 137 0.55 6.36 -3.11
N ARG A 138 0.84 5.35 -2.26
CA ARG A 138 1.84 5.46 -1.22
C ARG A 138 3.19 5.90 -1.77
N ARG A 139 3.64 5.28 -2.86
CA ARG A 139 4.92 5.61 -3.52
C ARG A 139 4.96 7.07 -3.98
N LEU A 140 3.90 7.58 -4.59
CA LEU A 140 3.80 8.98 -5.04
C LEU A 140 3.92 9.95 -3.86
N ILE A 141 3.16 9.70 -2.78
CA ILE A 141 3.18 10.53 -1.57
C ILE A 141 4.59 10.54 -0.96
N ARG A 142 5.19 9.36 -0.75
CA ARG A 142 6.53 9.25 -0.16
C ARG A 142 7.61 9.96 -0.97
N ARG A 143 7.52 9.88 -2.30
CA ARG A 143 8.42 10.59 -3.20
C ARG A 143 8.26 12.11 -3.08
N ALA A 144 7.03 12.62 -2.98
CA ALA A 144 6.78 14.04 -2.71
C ALA A 144 7.36 14.48 -1.36
N VAL A 145 7.17 13.70 -0.28
CA VAL A 145 7.74 13.98 1.05
C VAL A 145 9.26 14.06 1.00
N ARG A 146 9.92 13.11 0.32
CA ARG A 146 11.38 13.14 0.16
C ARG A 146 11.85 14.35 -0.63
N CYS A 147 11.19 14.72 -1.72
CA CYS A 147 11.51 15.96 -2.42
C CYS A 147 11.37 17.18 -1.49
N GLY A 148 10.37 17.21 -0.60
CA GLY A 148 10.25 18.23 0.44
C GLY A 148 11.45 18.26 1.39
N ARG A 149 11.96 17.09 1.82
CA ARG A 149 13.18 16.98 2.63
C ARG A 149 14.41 17.57 1.94
N LYS A 150 14.57 17.32 0.64
CA LYS A 150 15.65 17.91 -0.17
C LYS A 150 15.55 19.43 -0.29
N LEU A 151 14.36 19.99 -0.11
CA LEU A 151 14.10 21.43 -0.03
C LEU A 151 14.20 21.97 1.41
N GLY A 152 14.61 21.15 2.39
CA GLY A 152 14.75 21.56 3.79
C GLY A 152 13.46 21.51 4.61
N VAL A 153 12.37 20.94 4.09
CA VAL A 153 11.10 20.84 4.81
C VAL A 153 11.09 19.63 5.73
N MET A 154 11.19 19.88 7.04
CA MET A 154 11.34 18.82 8.07
C MET A 154 10.01 18.38 8.70
N ARG A 155 8.93 19.11 8.44
CA ARG A 155 7.60 18.93 9.02
C ARG A 155 6.59 18.48 7.96
N PRO A 156 5.44 17.90 8.35
CA PRO A 156 4.36 17.67 7.40
C PRO A 156 3.96 18.95 6.67
N PHE A 157 3.84 18.88 5.35
CA PHE A 157 3.55 20.05 4.52
C PHE A 157 2.62 19.79 3.35
N LEU A 158 2.37 18.52 2.97
CA LEU A 158 1.64 18.21 1.73
C LEU A 158 0.19 18.71 1.71
N ALA A 159 -0.42 18.96 2.87
CA ALA A 159 -1.75 19.56 2.97
C ALA A 159 -1.84 20.95 2.32
N VAL A 160 -0.74 21.73 2.32
CA VAL A 160 -0.70 23.08 1.75
C VAL A 160 -0.80 23.06 0.22
N PRO A 161 0.06 22.35 -0.53
CA PRO A 161 -0.13 22.20 -1.98
C PRO A 161 -1.38 21.40 -2.34
N ALA A 162 -1.82 20.46 -1.50
CA ALA A 162 -3.08 19.74 -1.74
C ALA A 162 -4.29 20.69 -1.73
N ALA A 163 -4.34 21.63 -0.79
CA ALA A 163 -5.40 22.65 -0.76
C ALA A 163 -5.44 23.46 -2.07
N ALA A 164 -4.27 23.90 -2.56
CA ALA A 164 -4.17 24.62 -3.83
C ALA A 164 -4.68 23.77 -5.02
N VAL A 165 -4.39 22.47 -5.04
CA VAL A 165 -4.95 21.55 -6.06
C VAL A 165 -6.47 21.51 -5.97
N LEU A 166 -7.03 21.30 -4.79
CA LEU A 166 -8.48 21.21 -4.61
C LEU A 166 -9.19 22.51 -5.00
N ASP A 167 -8.58 23.66 -4.71
CA ASP A 167 -9.12 24.97 -5.09
C ASP A 167 -9.11 25.18 -6.62
N ILE A 168 -8.09 24.69 -7.34
CA ILE A 168 -8.01 24.76 -8.82
C ILE A 168 -9.13 23.94 -9.48
N TYR A 169 -9.44 22.77 -8.91
CA TYR A 169 -10.34 21.80 -9.54
C TYR A 169 -11.78 21.82 -9.00
N GLN A 170 -12.06 22.61 -7.97
CA GLN A 170 -13.41 22.84 -7.47
C GLN A 170 -14.31 23.44 -8.56
N GLY A 171 -15.56 22.96 -8.66
CA GLY A 171 -16.51 23.34 -9.70
C GLY A 171 -16.37 22.56 -11.01
N VAL A 172 -15.32 21.76 -11.16
CA VAL A 172 -15.13 20.82 -12.29
C VAL A 172 -15.13 19.37 -11.80
N TYR A 173 -14.43 19.11 -10.68
CA TYR A 173 -14.36 17.80 -10.01
C TYR A 173 -14.83 17.94 -8.56
N ASP A 174 -16.12 18.22 -8.38
CA ASP A 174 -16.72 18.47 -7.06
C ASP A 174 -16.64 17.25 -6.13
N GLU A 175 -16.59 16.03 -6.69
CA GLU A 175 -16.37 14.79 -5.95
C GLU A 175 -14.99 14.76 -5.25
N VAL A 176 -13.96 15.25 -5.93
CA VAL A 176 -12.60 15.35 -5.38
C VAL A 176 -12.55 16.43 -4.31
N ALA A 177 -13.12 17.61 -4.59
CA ALA A 177 -13.18 18.72 -3.64
C ALA A 177 -14.04 18.39 -2.40
N GLY A 178 -15.12 17.62 -2.58
CA GLY A 178 -16.03 17.18 -1.52
C GLY A 178 -15.39 16.21 -0.52
N ARG A 179 -14.27 15.56 -0.89
CA ARG A 179 -13.48 14.69 -0.01
C ARG A 179 -12.28 15.37 0.63
N ARG A 180 -12.25 16.72 0.68
CA ARG A 180 -11.13 17.53 1.20
C ARG A 180 -10.58 17.04 2.54
N GLU A 181 -11.45 16.84 3.54
CA GLU A 181 -11.04 16.40 4.88
C GLU A 181 -10.35 15.03 4.84
N PHE A 182 -10.96 14.06 4.16
CA PHE A 182 -10.40 12.73 3.96
C PHE A 182 -9.03 12.75 3.25
N ILE A 183 -8.90 13.55 2.19
CA ILE A 183 -7.62 13.71 1.46
C ILE A 183 -6.53 14.24 2.40
N PHE A 184 -6.84 15.28 3.19
CA PHE A 184 -5.87 15.86 4.12
C PHE A 184 -5.48 14.89 5.22
N GLU A 185 -6.43 14.14 5.78
CA GLU A 185 -6.16 13.13 6.81
C GLU A 185 -5.26 12.00 6.30
N GLU A 186 -5.54 11.44 5.11
CA GLU A 186 -4.73 10.35 4.56
C GLU A 186 -3.33 10.82 4.14
N LEU A 187 -3.22 12.03 3.55
CA LEU A 187 -1.91 12.63 3.24
C LEU A 187 -1.09 12.84 4.51
N ALA A 188 -1.66 13.47 5.54
CA ALA A 188 -0.98 13.73 6.80
C ALA A 188 -0.55 12.43 7.48
N ARG A 189 -1.43 11.43 7.53
CA ARG A 189 -1.14 10.12 8.14
C ARG A 189 0.04 9.43 7.47
N GLU A 190 0.06 9.36 6.14
CA GLU A 190 1.16 8.72 5.42
C GLU A 190 2.45 9.55 5.48
N GLU A 191 2.35 10.89 5.41
CA GLU A 191 3.50 11.80 5.52
C GLU A 191 4.17 11.70 6.89
N GLU A 192 3.42 11.81 7.99
CA GLU A 192 3.95 11.71 9.35
C GLU A 192 4.60 10.34 9.63
N LYS A 193 3.97 9.28 9.13
CA LYS A 193 4.49 7.92 9.24
C LYS A 193 5.81 7.80 8.47
N PHE A 194 5.86 8.32 7.24
CA PHE A 194 7.03 8.17 6.40
C PHE A 194 8.20 9.05 6.84
N LEU A 195 7.96 10.28 7.33
CA LEU A 195 9.03 11.16 7.82
C LEU A 195 9.87 10.48 8.90
N LYS A 196 9.24 9.75 9.83
CA LYS A 196 9.94 8.96 10.86
C LYS A 196 10.82 7.86 10.27
N THR A 197 10.33 7.18 9.23
CA THR A 197 11.07 6.11 8.54
C THR A 197 12.20 6.66 7.65
N LEU A 198 11.96 7.78 6.99
CA LEU A 198 12.87 8.42 6.04
C LEU A 198 14.15 8.87 6.73
N GLU A 199 14.04 9.55 7.87
CA GLU A 199 15.21 10.02 8.64
C GLU A 199 16.13 8.85 9.04
N HIS A 200 15.55 7.74 9.51
CA HIS A 200 16.33 6.57 9.88
C HIS A 200 16.95 5.88 8.65
N GLY A 201 16.19 5.75 7.57
CA GLY A 201 16.64 5.12 6.33
C GLY A 201 17.76 5.89 5.62
N GLU A 202 17.65 7.22 5.53
CA GLU A 202 18.70 8.10 4.98
C GLU A 202 19.99 7.97 5.79
N HIS A 203 19.89 8.01 7.12
CA HIS A 203 21.06 7.87 7.99
C HIS A 203 21.78 6.52 7.82
N GLU A 204 21.03 5.42 7.70
CA GLU A 204 21.62 4.11 7.45
C GLU A 204 22.23 4.01 6.04
N PHE A 205 21.59 4.62 5.03
CA PHE A 205 22.15 4.69 3.67
C PHE A 205 23.47 5.46 3.64
N GLU A 206 23.53 6.63 4.29
CA GLU A 206 24.74 7.47 4.36
C GLU A 206 25.92 6.73 5.00
N LYS A 207 25.67 5.91 6.03
CA LYS A 207 26.73 5.05 6.62
C LYS A 207 27.27 4.02 5.64
N MET A 208 26.42 3.49 4.76
CA MET A 208 26.80 2.46 3.79
C MET A 208 27.48 3.07 2.56
N LEU A 209 27.16 4.31 2.20
CA LEU A 209 27.59 4.99 0.98
C LEU A 209 29.11 4.97 0.75
N PRO A 210 30.00 5.26 1.73
CA PRO A 210 31.44 5.20 1.52
C PRO A 210 31.96 3.83 1.10
N ASN A 211 31.32 2.76 1.56
CA ASN A 211 31.69 1.39 1.18
C ASN A 211 31.10 1.01 -0.19
N LEU A 212 29.88 1.48 -0.49
CA LEU A 212 29.24 1.27 -1.79
C LEU A 212 30.01 1.98 -2.92
N LEU A 213 30.52 3.19 -2.68
CA LEU A 213 31.32 3.93 -3.66
C LEU A 213 32.68 3.28 -3.95
N LYS A 214 33.21 2.46 -3.03
CA LYS A 214 34.42 1.65 -3.26
C LYS A 214 34.16 0.39 -4.09
N ASN A 215 32.89 -0.02 -4.23
CA ASN A 215 32.53 -1.17 -5.04
C ASN A 215 32.74 -0.83 -6.54
N PRO A 216 33.60 -1.55 -7.27
CA PRO A 216 33.84 -1.29 -8.69
C PRO A 216 32.58 -1.42 -9.55
N LYS A 217 31.59 -2.21 -9.12
CA LYS A 217 30.30 -2.34 -9.82
C LYS A 217 29.39 -1.11 -9.69
N LYS A 218 29.66 -0.20 -8.75
CA LYS A 218 28.77 0.93 -8.41
C LYS A 218 27.32 0.50 -8.25
N GLU A 219 27.11 -0.59 -7.54
CA GLU A 219 25.80 -1.24 -7.40
C GLU A 219 25.56 -1.60 -5.93
N ILE A 220 24.34 -1.33 -5.45
CA ILE A 220 23.85 -1.75 -4.14
C ILE A 220 23.35 -3.19 -4.27
N PRO A 221 23.95 -4.15 -3.56
CA PRO A 221 23.54 -5.54 -3.62
C PRO A 221 22.08 -5.73 -3.19
N GLY A 222 21.33 -6.60 -3.87
CA GLY A 222 19.91 -6.79 -3.61
C GLY A 222 19.57 -7.18 -2.17
N ARG A 223 20.43 -7.98 -1.52
CA ARG A 223 20.29 -8.31 -0.08
C ARG A 223 20.41 -7.10 0.85
N LEU A 224 21.27 -6.14 0.50
CA LEU A 224 21.46 -4.93 1.28
C LEU A 224 20.26 -3.99 1.10
N ALA A 225 19.79 -3.84 -0.15
CA ALA A 225 18.55 -3.13 -0.43
C ALA A 225 17.34 -3.78 0.26
N PHE A 226 17.29 -5.11 0.32
CA PHE A 226 16.26 -5.84 1.05
C PHE A 226 16.35 -5.61 2.56
N LYS A 227 17.56 -5.51 3.13
CA LYS A 227 17.74 -5.13 4.53
C LYS A 227 17.23 -3.71 4.82
N LEU A 228 17.50 -2.75 3.93
CA LEU A 228 16.95 -1.39 4.01
C LEU A 228 15.42 -1.42 4.08
N TYR A 229 14.80 -2.21 3.21
CA TYR A 229 13.36 -2.41 3.18
C TYR A 229 12.79 -3.11 4.42
N ASP A 230 13.30 -4.30 4.75
CA ASP A 230 12.72 -5.18 5.77
C ASP A 230 13.00 -4.70 7.20
N THR A 231 14.25 -4.32 7.48
CA THR A 231 14.68 -3.95 8.83
C THR A 231 14.34 -2.50 9.16
N TYR A 232 14.54 -1.59 8.21
CA TYR A 232 14.44 -0.16 8.45
C TYR A 232 13.18 0.48 7.83
N GLY A 233 12.35 -0.33 7.16
CA GLY A 233 11.12 0.14 6.50
C GLY A 233 11.38 1.02 5.27
N PHE A 234 12.62 1.05 4.80
CA PHE A 234 13.08 2.01 3.79
C PHE A 234 12.74 1.52 2.39
N PRO A 235 11.84 2.19 1.66
CA PRO A 235 11.30 1.61 0.44
C PRO A 235 12.35 1.43 -0.65
N ILE A 236 12.19 0.37 -1.45
CA ILE A 236 13.15 0.04 -2.52
C ILE A 236 13.22 1.17 -3.55
N GLU A 237 12.08 1.80 -3.87
CA GLU A 237 12.02 2.92 -4.81
C GLU A 237 12.82 4.15 -4.33
N ILE A 238 12.85 4.39 -3.02
CA ILE A 238 13.61 5.49 -2.43
C ILE A 238 15.10 5.14 -2.43
N THR A 239 15.43 3.87 -2.14
CA THR A 239 16.79 3.32 -2.24
C THR A 239 17.35 3.46 -3.67
N GLU A 240 16.55 3.13 -4.69
CA GLU A 240 16.92 3.26 -6.11
C GLU A 240 17.22 4.71 -6.49
N GLU A 241 16.39 5.64 -6.06
CA GLU A 241 16.61 7.06 -6.27
C GLU A 241 17.87 7.58 -5.55
N LEU A 242 18.09 7.21 -4.29
CA LEU A 242 19.32 7.59 -3.55
C LEU A 242 20.57 7.00 -4.22
N ALA A 243 20.48 5.76 -4.71
CA ALA A 243 21.55 5.14 -5.47
C ALA A 243 21.85 5.96 -6.72
N ALA A 244 20.84 6.27 -7.54
CA ALA A 244 21.00 7.01 -8.78
C ALA A 244 21.61 8.41 -8.56
N GLU A 245 21.18 9.12 -7.51
CA GLU A 245 21.73 10.43 -7.11
C GLU A 245 23.24 10.37 -6.78
N ASN A 246 23.72 9.22 -6.30
CA ASN A 246 25.13 8.99 -5.97
C ASN A 246 25.89 8.23 -7.08
N GLY A 247 25.29 8.09 -8.27
CA GLY A 247 25.89 7.38 -9.40
C GLY A 247 26.01 5.86 -9.19
N LEU A 248 25.11 5.29 -8.38
CA LEU A 248 24.98 3.86 -8.10
C LEU A 248 23.69 3.30 -8.73
N SER A 249 23.68 2.01 -9.04
CA SER A 249 22.46 1.23 -9.33
C SER A 249 22.04 0.39 -8.12
N VAL A 250 20.83 -0.18 -8.16
CA VAL A 250 20.40 -1.22 -7.21
C VAL A 250 20.19 -2.52 -7.96
N ASP A 251 20.71 -3.61 -7.42
CA ASP A 251 20.43 -4.96 -7.93
C ASP A 251 18.98 -5.34 -7.57
N ARG A 252 18.06 -4.95 -8.46
CA ARG A 252 16.62 -5.18 -8.28
C ARG A 252 16.26 -6.66 -8.33
N ALA A 253 16.92 -7.43 -9.18
CA ALA A 253 16.69 -8.87 -9.27
C ALA A 253 17.08 -9.58 -7.97
N GLY A 254 18.22 -9.23 -7.37
CA GLY A 254 18.63 -9.76 -6.08
C GLY A 254 17.74 -9.29 -4.93
N PHE A 255 17.16 -8.07 -5.00
CA PHE A 255 16.16 -7.61 -4.04
C PHE A 255 14.90 -8.47 -4.14
N ASP A 256 14.37 -8.67 -5.35
CA ASP A 256 13.16 -9.46 -5.59
C ASP A 256 13.37 -10.92 -5.15
N GLU A 257 14.55 -11.51 -5.40
CA GLU A 257 14.91 -12.84 -4.91
C GLU A 257 14.92 -12.91 -3.37
N ALA A 258 15.52 -11.92 -2.71
CA ALA A 258 15.55 -11.85 -1.25
C ALA A 258 14.14 -11.64 -0.66
N PHE A 259 13.34 -10.80 -1.29
CA PHE A 259 11.96 -10.54 -0.93
C PHE A 259 11.08 -11.79 -1.10
N LEU A 260 11.22 -12.50 -2.21
CA LEU A 260 10.55 -13.78 -2.45
C LEU A 260 10.95 -14.82 -1.41
N LYS A 261 12.24 -14.99 -1.13
CA LYS A 261 12.70 -15.91 -0.06
C LYS A 261 12.11 -15.54 1.29
N HIS A 262 12.00 -14.25 1.61
CA HIS A 262 11.37 -13.81 2.86
C HIS A 262 9.86 -14.09 2.88
N GLN A 263 9.17 -13.90 1.76
CA GLN A 263 7.77 -14.32 1.61
C GLN A 263 7.62 -15.84 1.73
N GLU A 264 8.49 -16.62 1.10
CA GLU A 264 8.50 -18.07 1.17
C GLU A 264 8.81 -18.58 2.57
N LEU A 265 9.73 -17.96 3.33
CA LEU A 265 9.95 -18.29 4.73
C LEU A 265 8.73 -17.97 5.59
N SER A 266 8.07 -16.84 5.31
CA SER A 266 6.81 -16.47 5.95
C SER A 266 5.67 -17.43 5.57
N LYS A 267 5.69 -17.96 4.34
CA LYS A 267 4.72 -18.93 3.79
C LYS A 267 5.02 -20.37 4.14
N ALA A 268 6.27 -20.79 4.33
CA ALA A 268 6.63 -22.15 4.74
C ALA A 268 6.20 -22.43 6.19
N GLY A 269 6.00 -21.37 6.99
CA GLY A 269 5.25 -21.44 8.24
C GLY A 269 3.74 -21.63 8.06
N SER A 270 3.18 -21.31 6.89
CA SER A 270 1.76 -21.46 6.51
C SER A 270 1.46 -22.58 5.51
N ASP A 271 2.40 -23.17 4.79
CA ASP A 271 2.12 -24.23 3.79
C ASP A 271 1.88 -25.61 4.42
N LYS A 272 2.02 -25.70 5.75
CA LYS A 272 1.39 -26.78 6.53
C LYS A 272 -0.01 -26.43 7.03
N THR A 273 -0.60 -25.30 6.65
CA THR A 273 -1.94 -24.92 7.15
C THR A 273 -3.09 -25.42 6.26
N PHE A 274 -3.88 -26.35 6.80
CA PHE A 274 -5.20 -26.76 6.34
C PHE A 274 -6.23 -25.62 6.52
N LYS A 275 -7.41 -25.75 5.90
CA LYS A 275 -8.53 -24.79 6.00
C LYS A 275 -8.74 -24.30 7.44
N GLY A 276 -8.72 -22.99 7.67
CA GLY A 276 -8.81 -22.38 9.01
C GLY A 276 -7.46 -22.09 9.70
N GLY A 277 -6.32 -22.23 9.00
CA GLY A 277 -5.00 -21.91 9.55
C GLY A 277 -4.37 -23.03 10.40
N LEU A 278 -4.80 -24.28 10.21
CA LEU A 278 -4.46 -25.42 11.08
C LEU A 278 -3.24 -26.19 10.56
N ALA A 279 -2.20 -26.40 11.36
CA ALA A 279 -1.01 -27.14 10.96
C ALA A 279 -1.25 -28.66 10.78
N ASP A 280 -2.28 -29.20 11.45
CA ASP A 280 -2.72 -30.59 11.36
C ASP A 280 -4.20 -30.76 11.81
N HIS A 281 -4.65 -32.02 11.96
CA HIS A 281 -5.97 -32.39 12.48
C HIS A 281 -5.90 -33.05 13.87
N SER A 282 -4.86 -32.75 14.65
CA SER A 282 -4.74 -33.26 16.01
C SER A 282 -5.88 -32.73 16.89
N GLU A 283 -6.18 -33.46 17.97
CA GLU A 283 -7.14 -33.03 18.97
C GLU A 283 -6.76 -31.67 19.56
N MET A 284 -5.47 -31.46 19.83
CA MET A 284 -4.97 -30.20 20.38
C MET A 284 -5.12 -29.03 19.38
N THR A 285 -4.83 -29.24 18.10
CA THR A 285 -5.07 -28.21 17.07
C THR A 285 -6.55 -27.90 16.90
N THR A 286 -7.43 -28.89 17.05
CA THR A 286 -8.89 -28.70 17.06
C THR A 286 -9.37 -27.87 18.26
N ARG A 287 -8.80 -28.11 19.44
CA ARG A 287 -9.04 -27.31 20.65
C ARG A 287 -8.56 -25.87 20.45
N LEU A 288 -7.32 -25.68 20.03
CA LEU A 288 -6.75 -24.35 19.76
C LEU A 288 -7.49 -23.59 18.66
N HIS A 289 -8.07 -24.30 17.68
CA HIS A 289 -8.92 -23.68 16.68
C HIS A 289 -10.19 -23.08 17.28
N THR A 290 -10.89 -23.82 18.14
CA THR A 290 -12.07 -23.29 18.83
C THR A 290 -11.70 -22.15 19.78
N ALA A 291 -10.55 -22.24 20.45
CA ALA A 291 -10.03 -21.14 21.26
C ALA A 291 -9.74 -19.88 20.43
N THR A 292 -9.34 -20.03 19.16
CA THR A 292 -9.11 -18.89 18.25
C THR A 292 -10.39 -18.09 18.01
N HIS A 293 -11.54 -18.75 17.84
CA HIS A 293 -12.84 -18.10 17.62
C HIS A 293 -13.30 -17.36 18.88
N LEU A 294 -13.17 -18.00 20.06
CA LEU A 294 -13.46 -17.36 21.34
C LEU A 294 -12.59 -16.10 21.54
N MET A 295 -11.30 -16.21 21.26
CA MET A 295 -10.37 -15.09 21.38
C MET A 295 -10.68 -13.98 20.37
N HIS A 296 -11.01 -14.31 19.12
CA HIS A 296 -11.33 -13.31 18.11
C HIS A 296 -12.55 -12.48 18.53
N LYS A 297 -13.61 -13.14 18.99
CA LYS A 297 -14.78 -12.43 19.51
C LYS A 297 -14.45 -11.60 20.75
N ALA A 298 -13.66 -12.13 21.69
CA ALA A 298 -13.23 -11.40 22.87
C ALA A 298 -12.39 -10.16 22.52
N LEU A 299 -11.51 -10.25 21.50
CA LEU A 299 -10.74 -9.10 21.00
C LEU A 299 -11.66 -8.01 20.45
N GLN A 300 -12.72 -8.35 19.73
CA GLN A 300 -13.70 -7.37 19.25
C GLN A 300 -14.48 -6.72 20.38
N MET A 301 -14.81 -7.46 21.44
CA MET A 301 -15.50 -6.90 22.62
C MET A 301 -14.61 -5.92 23.40
N VAL A 302 -13.31 -6.22 23.53
CA VAL A 302 -12.37 -5.40 24.31
C VAL A 302 -11.81 -4.23 23.51
N LEU A 303 -11.50 -4.43 22.24
CA LEU A 303 -10.83 -3.44 21.40
C LEU A 303 -11.79 -2.70 20.46
N GLY A 304 -12.89 -3.33 20.04
CA GLY A 304 -13.83 -2.82 19.04
C GLY A 304 -13.85 -3.62 17.73
N ASP A 305 -14.86 -3.37 16.90
CA ASP A 305 -15.15 -4.13 15.66
C ASP A 305 -14.05 -4.02 14.58
N HIS A 306 -13.11 -3.09 14.72
CA HIS A 306 -11.93 -3.00 13.86
C HIS A 306 -10.91 -4.12 14.10
N ALA A 307 -10.97 -4.84 15.23
CA ALA A 307 -10.11 -5.98 15.55
C ALA A 307 -10.47 -7.21 14.70
N ARG A 308 -10.16 -7.15 13.41
CA ARG A 308 -10.46 -8.19 12.42
C ARG A 308 -9.21 -9.01 12.13
N GLN A 309 -9.39 -10.32 11.95
CA GLN A 309 -8.31 -11.23 11.60
C GLN A 309 -7.62 -10.81 10.29
N LYS A 310 -6.29 -10.85 10.30
CA LYS A 310 -5.38 -10.63 9.16
C LYS A 310 -4.52 -11.85 8.85
N GLY A 311 -4.43 -12.80 9.77
CA GLY A 311 -3.73 -14.07 9.60
C GLY A 311 -3.93 -14.98 10.80
N SER A 312 -3.88 -16.29 10.59
CA SER A 312 -3.95 -17.29 11.66
C SER A 312 -3.02 -18.44 11.33
N ASN A 313 -2.38 -19.00 12.36
CA ASN A 313 -1.55 -20.20 12.27
C ASN A 313 -1.61 -20.95 13.60
N ILE A 314 -2.14 -22.17 13.57
CA ILE A 314 -2.40 -22.99 14.75
C ILE A 314 -1.58 -24.25 14.60
N THR A 315 -0.74 -24.56 15.59
CA THR A 315 0.00 -25.82 15.69
C THR A 315 -0.43 -26.57 16.95
N PRO A 316 -0.05 -27.83 17.17
CA PRO A 316 -0.33 -28.54 18.42
C PRO A 316 0.24 -27.83 19.66
N GLU A 317 1.30 -27.05 19.49
CA GLU A 317 1.98 -26.37 20.60
C GLU A 317 1.42 -24.99 20.92
N ARG A 318 0.79 -24.30 19.95
CA ARG A 318 0.34 -22.91 20.10
C ARG A 318 -0.60 -22.46 18.99
N LEU A 319 -1.37 -21.39 19.26
CA LEU A 319 -1.99 -20.57 18.23
C LEU A 319 -1.27 -19.24 18.06
N ARG A 320 -1.23 -18.76 16.82
CA ARG A 320 -0.77 -17.43 16.40
C ARG A 320 -1.92 -16.75 15.66
N PHE A 321 -2.31 -15.58 16.13
CA PHE A 321 -3.42 -14.82 15.57
C PHE A 321 -3.01 -13.39 15.31
N ASP A 322 -3.15 -12.97 14.05
CA ASP A 322 -2.80 -11.65 13.58
C ASP A 322 -4.10 -10.87 13.32
N PHE A 323 -4.24 -9.67 13.86
CA PHE A 323 -5.45 -8.87 13.76
C PHE A 323 -5.15 -7.37 13.54
N SER A 324 -6.09 -6.64 12.94
CA SER A 324 -5.95 -5.21 12.71
C SER A 324 -6.12 -4.42 14.00
N HIS A 325 -5.03 -3.81 14.45
CA HIS A 325 -5.01 -2.90 15.57
C HIS A 325 -3.77 -1.99 15.47
N GLY A 326 -3.95 -0.68 15.66
CA GLY A 326 -2.89 0.31 15.43
C GLY A 326 -1.87 0.40 16.56
N GLU A 327 -2.30 0.13 17.78
CA GLU A 327 -1.53 0.38 19.00
C GLU A 327 -1.16 -0.93 19.71
N LYS A 328 -0.26 -0.85 20.68
CA LYS A 328 0.06 -1.99 21.55
C LYS A 328 -1.08 -2.18 22.55
N MET A 329 -1.53 -3.42 22.73
CA MET A 329 -2.54 -3.71 23.74
C MET A 329 -1.99 -3.44 25.15
N THR A 330 -2.80 -2.84 26.01
CA THR A 330 -2.46 -2.68 27.42
C THR A 330 -2.52 -4.02 28.14
N ASP A 331 -1.81 -4.14 29.27
CA ASP A 331 -1.84 -5.35 30.09
C ASP A 331 -3.27 -5.66 30.59
N GLU A 332 -4.09 -4.62 30.81
CA GLU A 332 -5.50 -4.75 31.19
C GLU A 332 -6.36 -5.30 30.06
N GLN A 333 -6.15 -4.83 28.82
CA GLN A 333 -6.84 -5.36 27.65
C GLN A 333 -6.47 -6.84 27.43
N LEU A 334 -5.19 -7.21 27.57
CA LEU A 334 -4.74 -8.59 27.45
C LEU A 334 -5.38 -9.50 28.51
N ARG A 335 -5.40 -9.07 29.77
CA ARG A 335 -6.07 -9.80 30.86
C ARG A 335 -7.57 -9.94 30.62
N SER A 336 -8.22 -8.89 30.12
CA SER A 336 -9.65 -8.91 29.84
C SER A 336 -10.00 -9.91 28.74
N VAL A 337 -9.22 -9.96 27.66
CA VAL A 337 -9.40 -10.96 26.59
C VAL A 337 -9.20 -12.38 27.14
N GLU A 338 -8.13 -12.61 27.89
CA GLU A 338 -7.87 -13.93 28.49
C GLU A 338 -8.98 -14.35 29.46
N GLN A 339 -9.49 -13.43 30.27
CA GLN A 339 -10.59 -13.68 31.21
C GLN A 339 -11.88 -14.04 30.47
N ILE A 340 -12.29 -13.26 29.46
CA ILE A 340 -13.51 -13.52 28.69
C ILE A 340 -13.47 -14.90 28.05
N VAL A 341 -12.34 -15.28 27.45
CA VAL A 341 -12.19 -16.61 26.82
C VAL A 341 -12.33 -17.72 27.85
N ASN A 342 -11.67 -17.60 29.01
CA ASN A 342 -11.75 -18.60 30.07
C ASN A 342 -13.16 -18.69 30.69
N GLU A 343 -13.88 -17.58 30.81
CA GLU A 343 -15.29 -17.57 31.23
C GLU A 343 -16.16 -18.35 30.23
N GLN A 344 -15.95 -18.18 28.92
CA GLN A 344 -16.68 -18.96 27.91
C GLN A 344 -16.33 -20.45 27.92
N ILE A 345 -15.09 -20.80 28.29
CA ILE A 345 -14.69 -22.19 28.50
C ILE A 345 -15.43 -22.79 29.71
N GLN A 346 -15.48 -22.06 30.83
CA GLN A 346 -16.18 -22.51 32.04
C GLN A 346 -17.69 -22.67 31.85
N ARG A 347 -18.30 -21.87 30.95
CA ARG A 347 -19.72 -21.98 30.58
C ARG A 347 -20.07 -23.29 29.84
N ALA A 348 -19.09 -24.08 29.40
CA ALA A 348 -19.28 -25.35 28.71
C ALA A 348 -20.27 -25.23 27.53
N LEU A 349 -20.03 -24.26 26.64
CA LEU A 349 -20.91 -23.92 25.54
C LEU A 349 -20.88 -25.02 24.46
N PRO A 350 -22.04 -25.45 23.93
CA PRO A 350 -22.10 -26.39 22.83
C PRO A 350 -21.62 -25.73 21.53
N VAL A 351 -20.82 -26.47 20.76
CA VAL A 351 -20.36 -26.06 19.43
C VAL A 351 -21.17 -26.82 18.37
N THR A 352 -21.89 -26.07 17.53
CA THR A 352 -22.75 -26.64 16.49
C THR A 352 -22.34 -26.16 15.12
N MET A 353 -22.51 -27.00 14.11
CA MET A 353 -22.18 -26.69 12.71
C MET A 353 -23.43 -26.82 11.86
N THR A 354 -23.70 -25.79 11.07
CA THR A 354 -24.78 -25.77 10.08
C THR A 354 -24.22 -25.36 8.73
N THR A 355 -24.79 -25.90 7.65
CA THR A 355 -24.37 -25.57 6.28
C THR A 355 -25.48 -24.77 5.64
N MET A 356 -25.17 -23.58 5.11
CA MET A 356 -26.16 -22.65 4.54
C MET A 356 -25.55 -21.74 3.48
N PRO A 357 -26.36 -21.08 2.64
CA PRO A 357 -25.86 -20.06 1.71
C PRO A 357 -25.14 -18.91 2.42
N ILE A 358 -24.09 -18.35 1.81
CA ILE A 358 -23.31 -17.25 2.40
C ILE A 358 -24.16 -15.99 2.66
N THR A 359 -25.19 -15.76 1.86
CA THR A 359 -26.14 -14.64 2.02
C THR A 359 -26.98 -14.79 3.29
N GLU A 360 -27.42 -16.00 3.59
CA GLU A 360 -28.15 -16.34 4.82
C GLU A 360 -27.24 -16.26 6.04
N ALA A 361 -26.00 -16.77 5.94
CA ALA A 361 -25.01 -16.66 7.01
C ALA A 361 -24.74 -15.19 7.39
N LYS A 362 -24.56 -14.31 6.40
CA LYS A 362 -24.40 -12.87 6.61
C LYS A 362 -25.65 -12.24 7.26
N GLY A 363 -26.84 -12.66 6.84
CA GLY A 363 -28.11 -12.20 7.43
C GLY A 363 -28.28 -12.57 8.91
N LEU A 364 -27.72 -13.71 9.34
CA LEU A 364 -27.69 -14.14 10.73
C LEU A 364 -26.61 -13.44 11.59
N GLY A 365 -25.83 -12.53 10.98
CA GLY A 365 -24.72 -11.86 11.66
C GLY A 365 -23.48 -12.76 11.82
N ALA A 366 -23.36 -13.84 11.04
CA ALA A 366 -22.17 -14.68 11.08
C ALA A 366 -20.95 -13.87 10.60
N MET A 367 -19.89 -13.90 11.40
CA MET A 367 -18.64 -13.25 11.07
C MET A 367 -17.97 -14.02 9.93
N ALA A 368 -17.79 -13.33 8.81
CA ALA A 368 -17.02 -13.81 7.68
C ALA A 368 -15.69 -13.06 7.62
N LEU A 369 -14.60 -13.78 7.32
CA LEU A 369 -13.29 -13.18 7.15
C LEU A 369 -13.26 -12.36 5.87
N PHE A 370 -12.92 -11.08 6.00
CA PHE A 370 -12.93 -10.14 4.88
C PHE A 370 -11.78 -10.46 3.92
N GLY A 371 -12.09 -10.85 2.68
CA GLY A 371 -11.12 -11.13 1.62
C GLY A 371 -10.99 -12.61 1.22
N GLU A 372 -11.67 -13.54 1.88
CA GLU A 372 -11.75 -14.93 1.41
C GLU A 372 -12.82 -15.08 0.32
N LYS A 373 -12.49 -15.80 -0.75
CA LYS A 373 -13.48 -16.24 -1.74
C LYS A 373 -14.25 -17.42 -1.13
N TYR A 374 -15.47 -17.16 -0.68
CA TYR A 374 -16.38 -18.19 -0.18
C TYR A 374 -17.08 -18.91 -1.35
N GLU A 375 -17.34 -20.21 -1.18
CA GLU A 375 -18.26 -20.97 -2.01
C GLU A 375 -19.71 -20.50 -1.75
N ASP A 376 -20.64 -20.79 -2.65
CA ASP A 376 -22.05 -20.36 -2.52
C ASP A 376 -22.71 -20.90 -1.25
N VAL A 377 -22.28 -22.08 -0.80
CA VAL A 377 -22.70 -22.76 0.42
C VAL A 377 -21.51 -22.86 1.36
N VAL A 378 -21.68 -22.39 2.60
CA VAL A 378 -20.61 -22.35 3.61
C VAL A 378 -20.99 -23.08 4.89
N LYS A 379 -19.97 -23.53 5.62
CA LYS A 379 -20.13 -24.08 6.97
C LYS A 379 -20.08 -22.93 7.98
N VAL A 380 -21.09 -22.84 8.82
CA VAL A 380 -21.23 -21.86 9.89
C VAL A 380 -21.15 -22.59 11.22
N TYR A 381 -20.16 -22.22 12.04
CA TYR A 381 -19.99 -22.73 13.39
C TYR A 381 -20.56 -21.74 14.40
N ARG A 382 -21.37 -22.25 15.32
CA ARG A 382 -21.94 -21.50 16.45
C ARG A 382 -21.39 -22.07 17.75
N ILE A 383 -20.77 -21.23 18.56
CA ILE A 383 -20.27 -21.54 19.90
C ILE A 383 -21.22 -20.91 20.91
N GLY A 384 -22.21 -21.68 21.36
CA GLY A 384 -23.28 -21.20 22.24
C GLY A 384 -23.97 -19.93 21.72
N ASP A 385 -24.07 -18.94 22.59
CA ASP A 385 -24.56 -17.60 22.31
C ASP A 385 -23.43 -16.58 22.05
N PHE A 386 -22.17 -17.03 22.05
CA PHE A 386 -21.02 -16.15 22.13
C PHE A 386 -20.42 -15.81 20.75
N SER A 387 -20.15 -16.83 19.92
CA SER A 387 -19.59 -16.63 18.59
C SER A 387 -20.36 -17.38 17.50
N LEU A 388 -20.41 -16.78 16.31
CA LEU A 388 -21.03 -17.30 15.11
C LEU A 388 -20.13 -16.94 13.92
N GLU A 389 -19.46 -17.91 13.32
CA GLU A 389 -18.42 -17.65 12.31
C GLU A 389 -18.52 -18.62 11.14
N VAL A 390 -18.17 -18.13 9.95
CA VAL A 390 -18.01 -18.96 8.76
C VAL A 390 -16.62 -19.61 8.80
N CYS A 391 -16.55 -20.92 8.96
CA CYS A 391 -15.26 -21.62 9.05
C CYS A 391 -15.30 -23.05 8.49
N GLY A 392 -14.19 -23.48 7.89
CA GLY A 392 -14.04 -24.79 7.26
C GLY A 392 -13.23 -25.82 8.06
N GLY A 393 -12.67 -25.46 9.22
CA GLY A 393 -11.81 -26.33 10.04
C GLY A 393 -12.58 -27.14 11.10
N PRO A 394 -12.02 -28.23 11.64
CA PRO A 394 -12.59 -28.98 12.76
C PRO A 394 -12.70 -28.14 14.04
N HIS A 395 -13.70 -28.45 14.86
CA HIS A 395 -13.94 -27.82 16.16
C HIS A 395 -14.24 -28.89 17.22
N VAL A 396 -14.05 -28.54 18.50
CA VAL A 396 -14.50 -29.37 19.63
C VAL A 396 -16.03 -29.39 19.68
N GLN A 397 -16.63 -30.31 20.42
CA GLN A 397 -18.08 -30.36 20.59
C GLN A 397 -18.56 -29.44 21.70
N ASN A 398 -17.70 -29.18 22.69
CA ASN A 398 -17.98 -28.31 23.82
C ASN A 398 -16.75 -27.49 24.24
N THR A 399 -16.95 -26.22 24.63
CA THR A 399 -15.83 -25.37 25.08
C THR A 399 -15.15 -25.89 26.35
N SER A 400 -15.79 -26.74 27.16
CA SER A 400 -15.16 -27.37 28.32
C SER A 400 -13.97 -28.26 27.97
N GLU A 401 -13.86 -28.72 26.72
CA GLU A 401 -12.75 -29.54 26.23
C GLU A 401 -11.43 -28.75 26.08
N LEU A 402 -11.49 -27.41 26.19
CA LEU A 402 -10.36 -26.53 25.92
C LEU A 402 -9.36 -26.41 27.09
N GLY A 403 -9.74 -26.75 28.32
CA GLY A 403 -8.89 -26.53 29.50
C GLY A 403 -8.82 -25.04 29.86
N ARG A 404 -7.62 -24.49 30.04
CA ARG A 404 -7.39 -23.07 30.36
C ARG A 404 -6.69 -22.34 29.22
N PHE A 405 -7.26 -21.25 28.75
CA PHE A 405 -6.65 -20.40 27.74
C PHE A 405 -5.65 -19.41 28.35
N LYS A 406 -4.49 -19.23 27.69
CA LYS A 406 -3.47 -18.29 28.14
C LYS A 406 -2.75 -17.60 26.99
N ILE A 407 -2.65 -16.28 27.07
CA ILE A 407 -1.85 -15.47 26.15
C ILE A 407 -0.40 -15.49 26.59
N LEU A 408 0.50 -15.95 25.73
CA LEU A 408 1.94 -15.97 26.00
C LEU A 408 2.58 -14.62 25.73
N LYS A 409 2.21 -14.00 24.60
CA LYS A 409 2.70 -12.67 24.23
C LYS A 409 1.86 -12.00 23.16
N GLU A 410 1.97 -10.69 23.11
CA GLU A 410 1.44 -9.81 22.09
C GLU A 410 2.59 -8.96 21.51
N GLU A 411 2.69 -8.88 20.18
CA GLU A 411 3.75 -8.16 19.48
C GLU A 411 3.26 -7.50 18.18
N ALA A 412 3.93 -6.43 17.75
CA ALA A 412 3.69 -5.85 16.43
C ALA A 412 4.11 -6.85 15.34
N SER A 413 3.22 -7.13 14.37
CA SER A 413 3.57 -7.96 13.21
C SER A 413 3.95 -7.12 12.00
N SER A 414 3.20 -6.06 11.73
CA SER A 414 3.44 -5.08 10.66
C SER A 414 2.64 -3.81 10.97
N ALA A 415 2.80 -2.76 10.17
CA ALA A 415 2.08 -1.50 10.40
C ALA A 415 0.55 -1.73 10.42
N GLY A 416 -0.09 -1.40 11.56
CA GLY A 416 -1.53 -1.59 11.77
C GLY A 416 -1.98 -3.02 12.08
N VAL A 417 -1.04 -3.95 12.29
CA VAL A 417 -1.33 -5.36 12.58
C VAL A 417 -0.58 -5.82 13.84
N ARG A 418 -1.35 -6.35 14.79
CA ARG A 418 -0.85 -6.94 16.04
C ARG A 418 -0.96 -8.45 15.98
N ARG A 419 -0.11 -9.14 16.74
CA ARG A 419 -0.01 -10.61 16.78
C ARG A 419 -0.07 -11.10 18.20
N ILE A 420 -1.03 -11.98 18.49
CA ILE A 420 -1.10 -12.74 19.74
C ILE A 420 -0.56 -14.15 19.50
N ARG A 421 0.21 -14.65 20.46
CA ARG A 421 0.52 -16.07 20.61
C ARG A 421 -0.10 -16.59 21.90
N ALA A 422 -0.85 -17.66 21.82
CA ALA A 422 -1.56 -18.24 22.96
C ALA A 422 -1.50 -19.77 22.96
N VAL A 423 -1.79 -20.38 24.11
CA VAL A 423 -1.79 -21.83 24.34
C VAL A 423 -3.00 -22.22 25.18
N LEU A 424 -3.25 -23.54 25.22
CA LEU A 424 -4.17 -24.16 26.17
C LEU A 424 -3.34 -24.91 27.23
N GLU A 425 -3.58 -24.62 28.50
CA GLU A 425 -3.03 -25.32 29.66
C GLU A 425 -4.09 -26.32 30.17
N ASN A 426 -3.65 -27.48 30.66
CA ASN A 426 -4.53 -28.50 31.24
C ASN A 426 -4.93 -28.17 32.68
#